data_AF-A0A6L3CE16-F1
#
_entry.id   AF-A0A6L3CE16-F1
#
_cell.length_a   1.000
_cell.length_b   1.000
_cell.length_c   1.000
_cell.angle_alpha   90.00
_cell.angle_beta   90.00
_cell.angle_gamma   90.00
#
_symmetry.space_group_name_H-M   'P 1'
#
loop_
_entity.id
_entity.type
_entity.pdbx_description
1 polymer ?
#
loop_
_entity_poly.entity_id
_entity_poly.type
_entity_poly.pdbx_seq_one_letter_code
_entity_poly.pdbx_strand_id
1 'polypeptide(L)'
;MTLAQHINCQRCSRQNLGTNTFCIYCGIRLSEPALQETESGRPVDAPMEEAIAEISETDHEASQKSDGTGIPKSIPLQSRLRLNNLENLFGSNWLVRIGVVAIFIGISFLMKLAIDEDFLTQELLVIAGMVSGVGFLVLGELLWLRYPIYAHALSGGGVALLYSSLLAALSRGTVDVWLAVGLLLLVSLISVGLAFKRNSQPLALLGVAGGLLAPFLYAGITDPDFQIDKLFAGQKYFLIIYVLVIDLGVVAVALFKNWRWFKLVSVIGSYAGFALWFGEYEDRNLSIGFAIVALTFLFFLLFLAVSGFHLIRRLSPRALDVSPMVWNALLYVIISYTWVLDQDTGNFENWRAIPTFGLGITHLLFAYLSFRTNRNQPVMAMMLGGIGLICISISVPMQFDGYPLLIGMSTNAAFLLGLSVYLKSDELKFIALISFIFAVVSLVSINPIGSSYAVRPLTTLWFIFLLYLSLIFYNKYKDGFSLRVAAIPEWIVSQEDLDRNYRWLYRVTTYDATQIFLLLSSNFLSIWMLSIEFGRFIESQASSVDTADQWKFLSITVLWAGYSTLLIIAGV
;
A
#
# COMPACT_ATOMS: atom_id res chain seq x y z
N MET A 1 45.59 -16.26 -37.61
CA MET A 1 44.88 -15.26 -36.79
C MET A 1 43.55 -14.96 -37.45
N THR A 2 42.48 -15.62 -37.01
CA THR A 2 41.11 -15.37 -37.47
C THR A 2 40.55 -14.16 -36.73
N LEU A 3 40.17 -13.10 -37.45
CA LEU A 3 39.48 -11.94 -36.86
C LEU A 3 38.17 -12.42 -36.22
N ALA A 4 38.03 -12.28 -34.91
CA ALA A 4 36.76 -12.51 -34.23
C ALA A 4 35.76 -11.44 -34.67
N GLN A 5 34.77 -11.82 -35.49
CA GLN A 5 33.66 -10.95 -35.84
C GLN A 5 32.84 -10.67 -34.58
N HIS A 6 32.51 -9.39 -34.34
CA HIS A 6 31.69 -8.95 -33.21
C HIS A 6 30.32 -8.48 -33.70
N ILE A 7 29.25 -8.89 -32.99
CA ILE A 7 27.86 -8.49 -33.26
C ILE A 7 27.36 -7.66 -32.07
N ASN A 8 26.78 -6.49 -32.36
CA ASN A 8 26.12 -5.65 -31.36
C ASN A 8 24.68 -6.12 -31.13
N CYS A 9 24.31 -6.27 -29.87
CA CYS A 9 22.92 -6.55 -29.52
C CYS A 9 22.04 -5.31 -29.70
N GLN A 10 20.96 -5.42 -30.48
CA GLN A 10 20.03 -4.30 -30.72
C GLN A 10 19.28 -3.84 -29.45
N ARG A 11 19.20 -4.67 -28.41
CA ARG A 11 18.45 -4.34 -27.18
C ARG A 11 19.31 -3.66 -26.11
N CYS A 12 20.55 -4.11 -25.92
CA CYS A 12 21.43 -3.61 -24.86
C CYS A 12 22.70 -2.91 -25.37
N SER A 13 22.87 -2.81 -26.69
CA SER A 13 23.99 -2.13 -27.38
C SER A 13 25.38 -2.63 -26.98
N ARG A 14 25.49 -3.84 -26.41
CA ARG A 14 26.77 -4.47 -26.05
C ARG A 14 27.27 -5.43 -27.12
N GLN A 15 28.59 -5.48 -27.29
CA GLN A 15 29.29 -6.38 -28.22
C GLN A 15 29.25 -7.83 -27.73
N ASN A 16 28.95 -8.73 -28.65
CA ASN A 16 29.02 -10.19 -28.48
C ASN A 16 29.96 -10.77 -29.54
N LEU A 17 30.45 -11.99 -29.31
CA LEU A 17 31.15 -12.75 -30.34
C LEU A 17 30.16 -13.21 -31.40
N GLY A 18 30.54 -13.18 -32.68
CA GLY A 18 29.69 -13.56 -33.82
C GLY A 18 29.29 -15.04 -33.83
N THR A 19 29.97 -15.89 -33.05
CA THR A 19 29.58 -17.29 -32.82
C THR A 19 28.39 -17.44 -31.87
N ASN A 20 28.00 -16.39 -31.15
CA ASN A 20 26.93 -16.49 -30.16
C ASN A 20 25.56 -16.33 -30.83
N THR A 21 24.72 -17.35 -30.71
CA THR A 21 23.31 -17.29 -31.18
C THR A 21 22.45 -16.36 -30.29
N PHE A 22 22.88 -16.10 -29.06
CA PHE A 22 22.20 -15.29 -28.07
C PHE A 22 23.13 -14.23 -27.46
N CYS A 23 22.58 -13.07 -27.11
CA CYS A 23 23.33 -12.05 -26.39
C CYS A 23 23.61 -12.49 -24.94
N ILE A 24 24.89 -12.55 -24.55
CA ILE A 24 25.32 -12.94 -23.19
C ILE A 24 24.88 -11.96 -22.09
N TYR A 25 24.46 -10.75 -22.45
CA TYR A 25 24.04 -9.73 -21.48
C TYR A 25 22.53 -9.64 -21.28
N CYS A 26 21.73 -10.00 -22.28
CA CYS A 26 20.27 -9.82 -22.21
C CYS A 26 19.45 -11.00 -22.74
N GLY A 27 20.09 -12.09 -23.15
CA GLY A 27 19.43 -13.36 -23.50
C GLY A 27 18.66 -13.38 -24.83
N ILE A 28 18.61 -12.27 -25.57
CA ILE A 28 17.90 -12.20 -26.86
C ILE A 28 18.72 -12.86 -27.98
N ARG A 29 18.02 -13.51 -28.92
CA ARG A 29 18.63 -14.09 -30.13
C ARG A 29 19.21 -12.97 -31.01
N LEU A 30 20.46 -13.11 -31.43
CA LEU A 30 21.09 -12.20 -32.39
C LEU A 30 20.60 -12.64 -33.78
N SER A 31 19.66 -11.89 -34.37
CA SER A 31 18.96 -12.25 -35.61
C SER A 31 19.88 -12.23 -36.85
N GLU A 32 19.79 -13.28 -37.68
CA GLU A 32 20.27 -13.32 -39.07
C GLU A 32 19.57 -12.25 -39.94
N PRO A 33 20.21 -11.82 -41.06
CA PRO A 33 19.87 -10.59 -41.76
C PRO A 33 18.51 -10.67 -42.48
N ALA A 34 17.66 -9.67 -42.25
CA ALA A 34 16.39 -9.50 -42.95
C ALA A 34 16.63 -9.17 -44.44
N LEU A 35 16.04 -9.97 -45.34
CA LEU A 35 15.81 -9.61 -46.73
C LEU A 35 15.00 -8.32 -46.79
N GLN A 36 15.52 -7.33 -47.52
CA GLN A 36 14.84 -6.09 -47.87
C GLN A 36 13.70 -6.39 -48.85
N GLU A 37 12.48 -5.98 -48.51
CA GLU A 37 11.42 -5.75 -49.49
C GLU A 37 11.30 -4.24 -49.73
N THR A 38 11.57 -3.86 -50.97
CA THR A 38 11.48 -2.51 -51.51
C THR A 38 10.07 -2.29 -52.05
N GLU A 39 9.36 -1.26 -51.56
CA GLU A 39 8.14 -0.74 -52.20
C GLU A 39 8.47 0.02 -53.48
N SER A 40 7.81 -0.30 -54.61
CA SER A 40 7.45 0.64 -55.68
C SER A 40 6.78 -0.07 -56.88
N GLY A 41 5.53 0.30 -57.21
CA GLY A 41 5.05 0.39 -58.61
C GLY A 41 4.00 -0.62 -59.12
N ARG A 42 2.76 -0.14 -59.23
CA ARG A 42 1.53 -0.62 -59.95
C ARG A 42 1.73 -0.90 -61.47
N PRO A 43 0.70 -1.39 -62.24
CA PRO A 43 -0.12 -2.63 -62.15
C PRO A 43 -0.26 -3.36 -63.55
N VAL A 44 -1.20 -4.33 -63.63
CA VAL A 44 -1.97 -4.77 -64.84
C VAL A 44 -1.49 -6.05 -65.57
N ASP A 45 -2.16 -7.20 -65.33
CA ASP A 45 -3.12 -7.89 -66.25
C ASP A 45 -3.37 -9.36 -65.84
N ALA A 46 -4.64 -9.78 -65.91
CA ALA A 46 -5.14 -11.17 -65.79
C ALA A 46 -5.00 -11.91 -67.16
N PRO A 47 -5.52 -13.14 -67.46
CA PRO A 47 -6.43 -14.06 -66.71
C PRO A 47 -6.00 -15.58 -66.76
N MET A 48 -6.43 -16.45 -65.82
CA MET A 48 -7.56 -17.42 -65.84
C MET A 48 -7.27 -18.79 -66.53
N GLU A 49 -7.93 -19.84 -66.00
CA GLU A 49 -7.94 -21.28 -66.37
C GLU A 49 -6.67 -22.08 -66.01
N GLU A 50 -6.69 -23.32 -65.50
CA GLU A 50 -7.66 -24.41 -65.67
C GLU A 50 -7.45 -25.47 -64.57
N ALA A 51 -8.50 -26.22 -64.26
CA ALA A 51 -8.55 -27.20 -63.17
C ALA A 51 -8.70 -28.63 -63.71
N ILE A 52 -8.38 -29.59 -62.82
CA ILE A 52 -8.92 -30.97 -62.74
C ILE A 52 -8.22 -32.07 -63.56
N ALA A 53 -7.76 -33.10 -62.83
CA ALA A 53 -8.05 -34.54 -63.04
C ALA A 53 -7.26 -35.35 -61.98
N GLU A 54 -7.90 -35.90 -60.94
CA GLU A 54 -8.64 -37.19 -60.88
C GLU A 54 -7.73 -38.43 -60.71
N ILE A 55 -7.81 -39.12 -59.53
CA ILE A 55 -8.40 -40.48 -59.33
C ILE A 55 -7.29 -41.58 -59.37
N SER A 56 -7.20 -42.66 -58.59
CA SER A 56 -8.05 -43.47 -57.68
C SER A 56 -7.16 -44.15 -56.60
N GLU A 57 -7.66 -44.44 -55.39
CA GLU A 57 -8.04 -45.78 -54.84
C GLU A 57 -6.87 -46.74 -54.55
N THR A 58 -6.77 -47.57 -53.51
CA THR A 58 -7.55 -47.98 -52.31
C THR A 58 -6.52 -48.84 -51.49
N ASP A 59 -6.53 -48.90 -50.15
CA ASP A 59 -7.36 -49.83 -49.38
C ASP A 59 -7.29 -49.56 -47.86
N HIS A 60 -8.48 -49.64 -47.26
CA HIS A 60 -8.91 -49.93 -45.89
C HIS A 60 -7.85 -50.33 -44.82
N GLU A 61 -7.92 -49.86 -43.57
CA GLU A 61 -8.98 -50.21 -42.60
C GLU A 61 -9.16 -49.15 -41.49
N ALA A 62 -10.40 -49.06 -41.00
CA ALA A 62 -10.93 -47.96 -40.19
C ALA A 62 -10.77 -48.14 -38.67
N SER A 63 -10.56 -47.03 -37.93
CA SER A 63 -11.49 -46.59 -36.87
C SER A 63 -11.11 -45.21 -36.27
N GLN A 64 -12.03 -44.26 -36.49
CA GLN A 64 -12.48 -43.18 -35.59
C GLN A 64 -11.66 -41.87 -35.38
N LYS A 65 -12.02 -40.86 -36.20
CA LYS A 65 -12.73 -39.61 -35.81
C LYS A 65 -11.99 -38.55 -34.96
N SER A 66 -11.47 -37.50 -35.61
CA SER A 66 -12.09 -36.17 -35.64
C SER A 66 -11.21 -35.16 -36.38
N ASP A 67 -11.87 -34.42 -37.26
CA ASP A 67 -11.37 -33.37 -38.15
C ASP A 67 -11.14 -32.06 -37.38
N GLY A 68 -10.26 -31.19 -37.89
CA GLY A 68 -10.10 -29.83 -37.37
C GLY A 68 -8.69 -29.28 -37.41
N THR A 69 -8.26 -28.86 -38.61
CA THR A 69 -7.15 -27.93 -38.86
C THR A 69 -7.25 -26.67 -37.99
N GLY A 70 -6.50 -26.66 -36.88
CA GLY A 70 -6.32 -25.49 -36.03
C GLY A 70 -5.10 -24.68 -36.46
N ILE A 71 -5.31 -23.64 -37.27
CA ILE A 71 -4.35 -22.53 -37.41
C ILE A 71 -4.07 -22.00 -36.00
N PRO A 72 -2.81 -21.96 -35.52
CA PRO A 72 -2.54 -21.47 -34.18
C PRO A 72 -2.86 -19.98 -34.12
N LYS A 73 -3.89 -19.64 -33.33
CA LYS A 73 -4.30 -18.28 -32.98
C LYS A 73 -3.06 -17.50 -32.53
N SER A 74 -2.55 -16.60 -33.36
CA SER A 74 -1.44 -15.73 -33.01
C SER A 74 -1.91 -14.78 -31.91
N ILE A 75 -1.48 -15.06 -30.69
CA ILE A 75 -1.67 -14.21 -29.51
C ILE A 75 -1.20 -12.78 -29.87
N PRO A 76 -2.04 -11.74 -29.70
CA PRO A 76 -1.74 -10.39 -30.17
C PRO A 76 -0.47 -9.84 -29.52
N LEU A 77 0.39 -9.20 -30.33
CA LEU A 77 1.73 -8.70 -29.98
C LEU A 77 1.75 -7.87 -28.68
N GLN A 78 0.68 -7.12 -28.37
CA GLN A 78 0.52 -6.36 -27.12
C GLN A 78 0.52 -7.24 -25.86
N SER A 79 -0.04 -8.45 -25.93
CA SER A 79 -0.03 -9.38 -24.80
C SER A 79 1.33 -10.02 -24.60
N ARG A 80 2.08 -10.31 -25.68
CA ARG A 80 3.50 -10.71 -25.58
C ARG A 80 4.37 -9.59 -25.01
N LEU A 81 4.11 -8.33 -25.37
CA LEU A 81 4.82 -7.17 -24.81
C LEU A 81 4.48 -6.95 -23.33
N ARG A 82 3.21 -7.14 -22.92
CA ARG A 82 2.81 -7.09 -21.49
C ARG A 82 3.40 -8.25 -20.70
N LEU A 83 3.35 -9.48 -21.21
CA LEU A 83 3.97 -10.65 -20.57
C LEU A 83 5.47 -10.47 -20.44
N ASN A 84 6.16 -9.98 -21.47
CA ASN A 84 7.59 -9.75 -21.43
C ASN A 84 7.96 -8.55 -20.52
N ASN A 85 7.10 -7.54 -20.37
CA ASN A 85 7.27 -6.48 -19.37
C ASN A 85 6.98 -6.95 -17.95
N LEU A 86 6.01 -7.84 -17.74
CA LEU A 86 5.76 -8.48 -16.44
C LEU A 86 6.91 -9.44 -16.10
N GLU A 87 7.40 -10.20 -17.06
CA GLU A 87 8.56 -11.08 -16.92
C GLU A 87 9.87 -10.29 -16.77
N ASN A 88 9.97 -9.05 -17.29
CA ASN A 88 11.08 -8.15 -16.93
C ASN A 88 10.87 -7.44 -15.58
N LEU A 89 9.62 -7.17 -15.16
CA LEU A 89 9.29 -6.59 -13.84
C LEU A 89 9.44 -7.61 -12.70
N PHE A 90 9.14 -8.87 -12.97
CA PHE A 90 9.16 -9.98 -12.02
C PHE A 90 10.38 -10.90 -12.21
N GLY A 91 10.92 -11.08 -13.41
CA GLY A 91 11.79 -12.22 -13.73
C GLY A 91 13.29 -12.01 -13.66
N SER A 92 13.85 -10.80 -13.69
CA SER A 92 15.32 -10.72 -13.81
C SER A 92 16.10 -11.01 -12.51
N ASN A 93 15.48 -11.04 -11.32
CA ASN A 93 16.20 -11.26 -10.04
C ASN A 93 15.34 -11.82 -8.88
N TRP A 94 14.08 -12.20 -9.11
CA TRP A 94 13.23 -12.74 -8.02
C TRP A 94 13.68 -14.12 -7.56
N LEU A 95 14.08 -15.01 -8.48
CA LEU A 95 14.63 -16.31 -8.10
C LEU A 95 15.86 -16.17 -7.19
N VAL A 96 16.75 -15.23 -7.49
CA VAL A 96 17.95 -14.97 -6.65
C VAL A 96 17.54 -14.47 -5.28
N ARG A 97 16.55 -13.57 -5.19
CA ARG A 97 16.01 -13.09 -3.90
C ARG A 97 15.40 -14.21 -3.08
N ILE A 98 14.53 -15.00 -3.69
CA ILE A 98 13.88 -16.14 -3.04
C ILE A 98 14.92 -17.17 -2.63
N GLY A 99 15.90 -17.47 -3.49
CA GLY A 99 16.98 -18.40 -3.18
C GLY A 99 17.82 -17.96 -1.99
N VAL A 100 18.19 -16.67 -1.90
CA VAL A 100 18.91 -16.12 -0.74
C VAL A 100 18.09 -16.25 0.54
N VAL A 101 16.79 -15.94 0.50
CA VAL A 101 15.89 -16.07 1.65
C VAL A 101 15.69 -17.54 2.03
N ALA A 102 15.51 -18.44 1.06
CA ALA A 102 15.37 -19.87 1.29
C ALA A 102 16.64 -20.49 1.90
N ILE A 103 17.82 -20.07 1.43
CA ILE A 103 19.11 -20.46 2.02
C ILE A 103 19.19 -19.97 3.47
N PHE A 104 18.81 -18.72 3.75
CA PHE A 104 18.81 -18.18 5.12
C PHE A 104 17.90 -19.00 6.05
N ILE A 105 16.67 -19.29 5.61
CA ILE A 105 15.70 -20.07 6.37
C ILE A 105 16.22 -21.50 6.56
N GLY A 106 16.70 -22.14 5.50
CA GLY A 106 17.23 -23.51 5.54
C GLY A 106 18.41 -23.64 6.49
N ILE A 107 19.36 -22.70 6.46
CA ILE A 107 20.51 -22.68 7.38
C ILE A 107 20.05 -22.47 8.82
N SER A 108 19.10 -21.58 9.06
CA SER A 108 18.57 -21.32 10.41
C SER A 108 17.89 -22.57 10.99
N PHE A 109 17.08 -23.27 10.18
CA PHE A 109 16.43 -24.52 10.58
C PHE A 109 17.42 -25.66 10.78
N LEU A 110 18.43 -25.80 9.91
CA LEU A 110 19.49 -26.80 10.08
C LEU A 110 20.29 -26.56 11.36
N MET A 111 20.61 -25.30 11.66
CA MET A 111 21.30 -24.94 12.88
C MET A 111 20.43 -25.28 14.11
N LYS A 112 19.13 -24.94 14.08
CA LYS A 112 18.19 -25.32 15.14
C LYS A 112 18.14 -26.84 15.32
N LEU A 113 18.00 -27.60 14.24
CA LEU A 113 17.98 -29.06 14.29
C LEU A 113 19.29 -29.64 14.87
N ALA A 114 20.43 -29.08 14.50
CA ALA A 114 21.73 -29.50 15.02
C ALA A 114 21.87 -29.23 16.54
N ILE A 115 21.19 -28.20 17.04
CA ILE A 115 21.12 -27.85 18.46
C ILE A 115 20.16 -28.78 19.21
N ASP A 116 19.00 -29.07 18.62
CA ASP A 116 17.93 -29.87 19.25
C ASP A 116 18.32 -31.35 19.40
N GLU A 117 19.09 -31.88 18.45
CA GLU A 117 19.49 -33.30 18.40
C GLU A 117 20.92 -33.56 18.95
N ASP A 118 21.59 -32.56 19.52
CA ASP A 118 22.96 -32.63 20.08
C ASP A 118 24.01 -33.31 19.14
N PHE A 119 23.86 -33.15 17.81
CA PHE A 119 24.73 -33.80 16.81
C PHE A 119 26.21 -33.40 16.90
N LEU A 120 26.51 -32.21 17.39
CA LEU A 120 27.86 -31.63 17.49
C LEU A 120 28.04 -30.95 18.85
N THR A 121 29.27 -30.95 19.39
CA THR A 121 29.58 -30.11 20.54
C THR A 121 29.35 -28.65 20.20
N GLN A 122 28.65 -27.96 21.10
CA GLN A 122 28.07 -26.65 20.83
C GLN A 122 29.09 -25.57 20.45
N GLU A 123 30.25 -25.56 21.12
CA GLU A 123 31.34 -24.64 20.79
C GLU A 123 31.84 -24.87 19.36
N LEU A 124 31.94 -26.13 18.95
CA LEU A 124 32.37 -26.50 17.61
C LEU A 124 31.33 -26.09 16.56
N LEU A 125 30.04 -26.18 16.87
CA LEU A 125 28.97 -25.74 15.96
C LEU A 125 29.01 -24.22 15.71
N VAL A 126 29.15 -23.42 16.78
CA VAL A 126 29.25 -21.96 16.68
C VAL A 126 30.53 -21.55 15.93
N ILE A 127 31.67 -22.16 16.25
CA ILE A 127 32.94 -21.86 15.58
C ILE A 127 32.88 -22.28 14.10
N ALA A 128 32.35 -23.47 13.80
CA ALA A 128 32.20 -23.95 12.42
C ALA A 128 31.25 -23.04 11.62
N GLY A 129 30.15 -22.60 12.22
CA GLY A 129 29.22 -21.64 11.62
C GLY A 129 29.86 -20.28 11.36
N MET A 130 30.68 -19.79 12.30
CA MET A 130 31.39 -18.52 12.13
C MET A 130 32.49 -18.60 11.06
N VAL A 131 33.30 -19.66 11.06
CA VAL A 131 34.35 -19.90 10.06
C VAL A 131 33.75 -20.10 8.67
N SER A 132 32.70 -20.91 8.54
CA SER A 132 32.00 -21.12 7.26
C SER A 132 31.32 -19.84 6.77
N GLY A 133 30.71 -19.06 7.66
CA GLY A 133 30.11 -17.76 7.34
C GLY A 133 31.12 -16.76 6.78
N VAL A 134 32.26 -16.59 7.46
CA VAL A 134 33.37 -15.75 6.96
C VAL A 134 33.92 -16.30 5.65
N GLY A 135 34.11 -17.62 5.54
CA GLY A 135 34.56 -18.28 4.32
C GLY A 135 33.63 -17.99 3.13
N PHE A 136 32.31 -18.04 3.34
CA PHE A 136 31.32 -17.75 2.32
C PHE A 136 31.31 -16.28 1.90
N LEU A 137 31.52 -15.34 2.84
CA LEU A 137 31.70 -13.93 2.51
C LEU A 137 32.95 -13.68 1.66
N VAL A 138 34.09 -14.26 2.03
CA VAL A 138 35.36 -14.11 1.32
C VAL A 138 35.28 -14.74 -0.07
N LEU A 139 34.75 -15.97 -0.17
CA LEU A 139 34.51 -16.63 -1.45
C LEU A 139 33.52 -15.84 -2.31
N GLY A 140 32.45 -15.30 -1.73
CA GLY A 140 31.51 -14.43 -2.42
C GLY A 140 32.20 -13.21 -3.04
N GLU A 141 33.11 -12.58 -2.29
CA GLU A 141 33.87 -11.43 -2.77
C GLU A 141 34.87 -11.78 -3.88
N LEU A 142 35.55 -12.94 -3.77
CA LEU A 142 36.49 -13.44 -4.78
C LEU A 142 35.79 -13.82 -6.09
N LEU A 143 34.66 -14.52 -6.00
CA LEU A 143 33.89 -14.96 -7.17
C LEU A 143 33.10 -13.83 -7.83
N TRP A 144 33.01 -12.65 -7.21
CA TRP A 144 32.20 -11.53 -7.69
C TRP A 144 32.49 -11.14 -9.15
N LEU A 145 33.76 -11.10 -9.54
CA LEU A 145 34.17 -10.68 -10.89
C LEU A 145 33.83 -11.72 -11.97
N ARG A 146 33.74 -12.99 -11.61
CA ARG A 146 33.57 -14.10 -12.57
C ARG A 146 32.14 -14.64 -12.61
N TYR A 147 31.46 -14.68 -11.46
CA TYR A 147 30.12 -15.28 -11.28
C TYR A 147 29.26 -14.45 -10.31
N PRO A 148 28.73 -13.28 -10.73
CA PRO A 148 28.05 -12.34 -9.83
C PRO A 148 26.75 -12.90 -9.21
N ILE A 149 26.03 -13.76 -9.92
CA ILE A 149 24.78 -14.39 -9.42
C ILE A 149 25.09 -15.32 -8.25
N TYR A 150 26.08 -16.21 -8.41
CA TYR A 150 26.52 -17.12 -7.36
C TYR A 150 27.14 -16.37 -6.18
N ALA A 151 27.90 -15.31 -6.45
CA ALA A 151 28.51 -14.49 -5.42
C ALA A 151 27.49 -13.80 -4.51
N HIS A 152 26.33 -13.39 -5.04
CA HIS A 152 25.22 -12.88 -4.22
C HIS A 152 24.65 -13.94 -3.28
N ALA A 153 24.45 -15.16 -3.78
CA ALA A 153 23.94 -16.26 -2.98
C ALA A 153 24.94 -16.64 -1.87
N LEU A 154 26.23 -16.73 -2.20
CA LEU A 154 27.30 -17.02 -1.23
C LEU A 154 27.39 -15.93 -0.16
N SER A 155 27.36 -14.66 -0.56
CA SER A 155 27.45 -13.54 0.39
C SER A 155 26.22 -13.52 1.31
N GLY A 156 25.02 -13.72 0.77
CA GLY A 156 23.80 -13.80 1.56
C GLY A 156 23.79 -14.99 2.52
N GLY A 157 24.26 -16.17 2.06
CA GLY A 157 24.42 -17.36 2.90
C GLY A 157 25.48 -17.18 3.99
N GLY A 158 26.58 -16.47 3.70
CA GLY A 158 27.60 -16.11 4.69
C GLY A 158 27.04 -15.21 5.79
N VAL A 159 26.28 -14.17 5.42
CA VAL A 159 25.55 -13.32 6.38
C VAL A 159 24.57 -14.16 7.20
N ALA A 160 23.82 -15.06 6.58
CA ALA A 160 22.89 -15.95 7.26
C ALA A 160 23.59 -16.81 8.32
N LEU A 161 24.69 -17.48 7.96
CA LEU A 161 25.47 -18.32 8.87
C LEU A 161 25.99 -17.53 10.06
N LEU A 162 26.52 -16.33 9.84
CA LEU A 162 27.01 -15.48 10.91
C LEU A 162 25.89 -15.09 11.87
N TYR A 163 24.72 -14.69 11.35
CA TYR A 163 23.54 -14.40 12.16
C TYR A 163 23.09 -15.60 12.98
N SER A 164 22.87 -16.75 12.33
CA SER A 164 22.41 -17.97 13.01
C SER A 164 23.40 -18.45 14.07
N SER A 165 24.72 -18.35 13.81
CA SER A 165 25.76 -18.77 14.76
C SER A 165 25.82 -17.85 15.98
N LEU A 166 25.72 -16.54 15.79
CA LEU A 166 25.69 -15.57 16.90
C LEU A 166 24.42 -15.70 17.74
N LEU A 167 23.26 -15.92 17.10
CA LEU A 167 22.00 -16.18 17.79
C LEU A 167 22.05 -17.48 18.60
N ALA A 168 22.64 -18.55 18.05
CA ALA A 168 22.85 -19.80 18.77
C ALA A 168 23.79 -19.66 19.98
N ALA A 169 24.83 -18.82 19.86
CA ALA A 169 25.72 -18.51 20.97
C ALA A 169 25.01 -17.72 22.07
N LEU A 170 24.18 -16.75 21.67
CA LEU A 170 23.36 -15.95 22.58
C LEU A 170 22.34 -16.83 23.33
N SER A 171 21.60 -17.71 22.63
CA SER A 171 20.49 -18.51 23.20
C SER A 171 20.89 -19.39 24.37
N ARG A 172 22.10 -19.94 24.35
CA ARG A 172 22.61 -20.81 25.43
C ARG A 172 23.55 -20.08 26.40
N GLY A 173 23.69 -18.76 26.29
CA GLY A 173 24.46 -17.93 27.23
C GLY A 173 25.98 -18.12 27.17
N THR A 174 26.53 -18.64 26.06
CA THR A 174 27.99 -18.83 25.92
C THR A 174 28.74 -17.52 25.67
N VAL A 175 28.04 -16.50 25.18
CA VAL A 175 28.58 -15.18 24.89
C VAL A 175 27.75 -14.14 25.64
N ASP A 176 28.44 -13.15 26.23
CA ASP A 176 27.79 -12.01 26.88
C ASP A 176 26.86 -11.28 25.89
N VAL A 177 25.69 -10.85 26.38
CA VAL A 177 24.65 -10.21 25.56
C VAL A 177 25.19 -8.98 24.83
N TRP A 178 26.01 -8.15 25.49
CA TRP A 178 26.54 -6.93 24.88
C TRP A 178 27.51 -7.24 23.75
N LEU A 179 28.35 -8.27 23.95
CA LEU A 179 29.28 -8.72 22.92
C LEU A 179 28.54 -9.31 21.72
N ALA A 180 27.52 -10.14 21.96
CA ALA A 180 26.72 -10.74 20.90
C ALA A 180 25.91 -9.70 20.10
N VAL A 181 25.27 -8.73 20.76
CA VAL A 181 24.58 -7.61 20.09
C VAL A 181 25.56 -6.77 19.27
N GLY A 182 26.76 -6.49 19.81
CA GLY A 182 27.81 -5.78 19.10
C GLY A 182 28.29 -6.52 17.84
N LEU A 183 28.45 -7.84 17.92
CA LEU A 183 28.82 -8.68 16.77
C LEU A 183 27.70 -8.76 15.73
N LEU A 184 26.44 -8.87 16.14
CA LEU A 184 25.27 -8.84 15.23
C LEU A 184 25.18 -7.50 14.48
N LEU A 185 25.46 -6.39 15.19
CA LEU A 185 25.54 -5.06 14.59
C LEU A 185 26.71 -4.97 13.59
N LEU A 186 27.87 -5.54 13.92
CA LEU A 186 29.01 -5.63 13.00
C LEU A 186 28.64 -6.39 11.73
N VAL A 187 27.95 -7.54 11.85
CA VAL A 187 27.48 -8.33 10.70
C VAL A 187 26.48 -7.53 9.86
N SER A 188 25.55 -6.80 10.49
CA SER A 188 24.67 -5.85 9.79
C SER A 188 25.45 -4.83 8.95
N LEU A 189 26.44 -4.18 9.56
CA LEU A 189 27.27 -3.17 8.90
C LEU A 189 28.07 -3.74 7.73
N ILE A 190 28.63 -4.95 7.89
CA ILE A 190 29.32 -5.65 6.80
C ILE A 190 28.34 -5.95 5.66
N SER A 191 27.15 -6.47 5.96
CA SER A 191 26.13 -6.79 4.96
C SER A 191 25.68 -5.54 4.18
N VAL A 192 25.43 -4.44 4.89
CA VAL A 192 25.08 -3.15 4.29
C VAL A 192 26.25 -2.58 3.47
N GLY A 193 27.48 -2.67 3.97
CA GLY A 193 28.68 -2.24 3.26
C GLY A 193 28.88 -3.00 1.94
N LEU A 194 28.72 -4.32 1.95
CA LEU A 194 28.72 -5.14 0.74
C LEU A 194 27.56 -4.77 -0.19
N ALA A 195 26.37 -4.51 0.35
CA ALA A 195 25.21 -4.09 -0.44
C ALA A 195 25.47 -2.76 -1.17
N PHE A 196 26.15 -1.81 -0.54
CA PHE A 196 26.59 -0.56 -1.17
C PHE A 196 27.63 -0.81 -2.26
N LYS A 197 28.68 -1.56 -1.94
CA LYS A 197 29.77 -1.87 -2.88
C LYS A 197 29.27 -2.58 -4.13
N ARG A 198 28.30 -3.49 -3.97
CA ARG A 198 27.79 -4.35 -5.05
C ARG A 198 26.44 -3.91 -5.60
N ASN A 199 25.90 -2.79 -5.12
CA ASN A 199 24.56 -2.28 -5.46
C ASN A 199 23.47 -3.37 -5.34
N SER A 200 23.56 -4.19 -4.29
CA SER A 200 22.74 -5.39 -4.11
C SER A 200 21.67 -5.18 -3.05
N GLN A 201 20.44 -4.99 -3.49
CA GLN A 201 19.29 -4.84 -2.60
C GLN A 201 19.05 -6.05 -1.66
N PRO A 202 19.20 -7.33 -2.08
CA PRO A 202 18.98 -8.48 -1.21
C PRO A 202 19.92 -8.53 0.00
N LEU A 203 21.19 -8.14 -0.15
CA LEU A 203 22.14 -8.10 0.98
C LEU A 203 21.76 -7.03 2.01
N ALA A 204 21.32 -5.85 1.55
CA ALA A 204 20.82 -4.83 2.46
C ALA A 204 19.55 -5.30 3.18
N LEU A 205 18.68 -6.02 2.47
CA LEU A 205 17.47 -6.58 3.05
C LEU A 205 17.80 -7.60 4.13
N LEU A 206 18.76 -8.51 3.91
CA LEU A 206 19.22 -9.45 4.92
C LEU A 206 19.86 -8.76 6.12
N GLY A 207 20.65 -7.70 5.89
CA GLY A 207 21.27 -6.93 6.96
C GLY A 207 20.23 -6.32 7.90
N VAL A 208 19.24 -5.62 7.33
CA VAL A 208 18.17 -4.98 8.13
C VAL A 208 17.18 -5.99 8.70
N ALA A 209 16.78 -7.01 7.93
CA ALA A 209 15.90 -8.05 8.42
C ALA A 209 16.56 -8.83 9.56
N GLY A 210 17.83 -9.19 9.44
CA GLY A 210 18.59 -9.84 10.50
C GLY A 210 18.72 -8.97 11.75
N GLY A 211 19.02 -7.68 11.58
CA GLY A 211 19.10 -6.74 12.70
C GLY A 211 17.76 -6.58 13.41
N LEU A 212 16.68 -6.33 12.67
CA LEU A 212 15.35 -6.18 13.27
C LEU A 212 14.84 -7.49 13.87
N LEU A 213 15.08 -8.64 13.23
CA LEU A 213 14.58 -9.94 13.71
C LEU A 213 15.41 -10.54 14.85
N ALA A 214 16.68 -10.16 15.03
CA ALA A 214 17.56 -10.84 15.98
C ALA A 214 17.03 -10.91 17.43
N PRO A 215 16.55 -9.80 18.05
CA PRO A 215 15.99 -9.89 19.41
C PRO A 215 14.75 -10.79 19.48
N PHE A 216 13.93 -10.82 18.43
CA PHE A 216 12.68 -11.58 18.38
C PHE A 216 12.93 -13.06 18.13
N LEU A 217 13.90 -13.39 17.27
CA LEU A 217 14.34 -14.76 17.05
C LEU A 217 14.92 -15.34 18.33
N TYR A 218 15.71 -14.56 19.07
CA TYR A 218 16.20 -15.01 20.37
C TYR A 218 15.04 -15.36 21.32
N ALA A 219 14.08 -14.45 21.50
CA ALA A 219 12.93 -14.68 22.38
C ALA A 219 12.14 -15.94 22.01
N GLY A 220 11.91 -16.18 20.72
CA GLY A 220 11.20 -17.37 20.25
C GLY A 220 12.02 -18.68 20.26
N ILE A 221 13.35 -18.62 20.42
CA ILE A 221 14.23 -19.80 20.44
C ILE A 221 14.49 -20.27 21.88
N THR A 222 14.55 -19.37 22.86
CA THR A 222 14.97 -19.74 24.23
C THR A 222 13.87 -20.32 25.12
N ASP A 223 12.59 -19.95 24.95
CA ASP A 223 11.43 -20.62 25.59
C ASP A 223 10.11 -19.93 25.14
N PRO A 224 8.96 -20.62 25.07
CA PRO A 224 7.64 -19.97 24.85
C PRO A 224 7.25 -19.01 25.99
N ASP A 225 7.75 -19.28 27.21
CA ASP A 225 7.59 -18.45 28.40
C ASP A 225 8.78 -17.49 28.61
N PHE A 226 9.70 -17.40 27.64
CA PHE A 226 10.85 -16.52 27.72
C PHE A 226 10.43 -15.07 27.52
N GLN A 227 10.38 -14.34 28.62
CA GLN A 227 10.17 -12.90 28.60
C GLN A 227 11.42 -12.20 28.02
N ILE A 228 11.20 -11.28 27.08
CA ILE A 228 12.26 -10.50 26.41
C ILE A 228 13.08 -9.67 27.42
N ASP A 229 12.52 -9.45 28.62
CA ASP A 229 13.16 -8.76 29.74
C ASP A 229 14.46 -9.43 30.23
N LYS A 230 14.56 -10.77 30.18
CA LYS A 230 15.75 -11.52 30.59
C LYS A 230 16.91 -11.31 29.63
N LEU A 231 16.63 -11.07 28.34
CA LEU A 231 17.66 -10.80 27.35
C LEU A 231 18.44 -9.53 27.68
N PHE A 232 17.80 -8.51 28.25
CA PHE A 232 18.41 -7.21 28.49
C PHE A 232 18.52 -6.83 29.97
N ALA A 233 18.61 -7.83 30.85
CA ALA A 233 18.74 -7.64 32.30
C ALA A 233 17.66 -6.72 32.91
N GLY A 234 16.42 -6.79 32.40
CA GLY A 234 15.29 -5.98 32.86
C GLY A 234 15.32 -4.51 32.41
N GLN A 235 16.19 -4.13 31.47
CA GLN A 235 16.25 -2.76 30.94
C GLN A 235 15.10 -2.49 29.97
N LYS A 236 13.98 -1.96 30.51
CA LYS A 236 12.76 -1.64 29.77
C LYS A 236 12.93 -0.75 28.54
N TYR A 237 14.01 0.02 28.42
CA TYR A 237 14.25 0.92 27.28
C TYR A 237 15.17 0.36 26.21
N PHE A 238 15.82 -0.77 26.46
CA PHE A 238 16.90 -1.25 25.60
C PHE A 238 16.39 -1.61 24.19
N LEU A 239 15.31 -2.39 24.10
CA LEU A 239 14.80 -2.90 22.82
C LEU A 239 14.35 -1.75 21.90
N ILE A 240 13.69 -0.73 22.46
CA ILE A 240 13.28 0.43 21.67
C ILE A 240 14.49 1.26 21.20
N ILE A 241 15.50 1.47 22.06
CA ILE A 241 16.75 2.14 21.67
C ILE A 241 17.45 1.35 20.55
N TYR A 242 17.48 0.02 20.66
CA TYR A 242 18.05 -0.86 19.66
C TYR A 242 17.36 -0.71 18.29
N VAL A 243 16.02 -0.74 18.25
CA VAL A 243 15.25 -0.53 17.01
C VAL A 243 15.55 0.85 16.42
N LEU A 244 15.55 1.91 17.24
CA LEU A 244 15.85 3.27 16.79
C LEU A 244 17.27 3.42 16.22
N VAL A 245 18.26 2.73 16.80
CA VAL A 245 19.64 2.71 16.29
C VAL A 245 19.71 2.00 14.93
N ILE A 246 18.97 0.90 14.75
CA ILE A 246 18.87 0.25 13.44
C ILE A 246 18.21 1.19 12.43
N ASP A 247 17.15 1.89 12.80
CA ASP A 247 16.45 2.82 11.91
C ASP A 247 17.31 4.01 11.50
N LEU A 248 18.23 4.48 12.36
CA LEU A 248 19.26 5.44 11.94
C LEU A 248 20.13 4.88 10.81
N GLY A 249 20.49 3.59 10.88
CA GLY A 249 21.16 2.88 9.80
C GLY A 249 20.29 2.79 8.54
N VAL A 250 19.00 2.46 8.68
CA VAL A 250 18.03 2.42 7.58
C VAL A 250 17.94 3.78 6.88
N VAL A 251 17.83 4.86 7.64
CA VAL A 251 17.84 6.25 7.13
C VAL A 251 19.10 6.49 6.32
N ALA A 252 20.28 6.20 6.87
CA ALA A 252 21.54 6.39 6.17
C ALA A 252 21.53 5.65 4.82
N VAL A 253 21.11 4.38 4.77
CA VAL A 253 21.03 3.63 3.51
C VAL A 253 20.02 4.24 2.53
N ALA A 254 18.81 4.53 3.02
CA ALA A 254 17.69 4.96 2.20
C ALA A 254 17.90 6.35 1.56
N LEU A 255 18.67 7.24 2.21
CA LEU A 255 19.07 8.53 1.65
C LEU A 255 20.01 8.40 0.43
N PHE A 256 20.81 7.34 0.38
CA PHE A 256 21.72 7.10 -0.75
C PHE A 256 21.11 6.22 -1.86
N LYS A 257 20.24 5.26 -1.50
CA LYS A 257 19.69 4.26 -2.43
C LYS A 257 18.16 4.15 -2.29
N ASN A 258 17.45 4.33 -3.41
CA ASN A 258 15.99 4.20 -3.47
C ASN A 258 15.55 2.74 -3.70
N TRP A 259 15.81 1.86 -2.73
CA TRP A 259 15.37 0.47 -2.81
C TRP A 259 14.00 0.28 -2.14
N ARG A 260 12.95 0.11 -2.94
CA ARG A 260 11.56 0.03 -2.45
C ARG A 260 11.35 -1.03 -1.38
N TRP A 261 11.70 -2.29 -1.66
CA TRP A 261 11.47 -3.39 -0.71
C TRP A 261 12.30 -3.27 0.56
N PHE A 262 13.49 -2.67 0.48
CA PHE A 262 14.30 -2.38 1.66
C PHE A 262 13.55 -1.43 2.60
N LYS A 263 13.05 -0.31 2.07
CA LYS A 263 12.27 0.66 2.83
C LYS A 263 10.99 0.05 3.41
N LEU A 264 10.28 -0.77 2.63
CA LEU A 264 9.03 -1.42 3.05
C LEU A 264 9.25 -2.42 4.19
N VAL A 265 10.25 -3.29 4.07
CA VAL A 265 10.59 -4.26 5.13
C VAL A 265 11.08 -3.56 6.38
N SER A 266 11.84 -2.47 6.25
CA SER A 266 12.26 -1.66 7.40
C SER A 266 11.06 -1.07 8.13
N VAL A 267 10.12 -0.44 7.41
CA VAL A 267 8.89 0.12 8.01
C VAL A 267 8.11 -0.96 8.76
N ILE A 268 7.79 -2.08 8.12
CA ILE A 268 7.01 -3.15 8.76
C ILE A 268 7.76 -3.74 9.95
N GLY A 269 9.05 -4.04 9.79
CA GLY A 269 9.87 -4.65 10.84
C GLY A 269 10.04 -3.75 12.06
N SER A 270 10.24 -2.44 11.87
CA SER A 270 10.42 -1.51 13.00
C SER A 270 9.12 -1.26 13.77
N TYR A 271 7.96 -1.19 13.08
CA TYR A 271 6.66 -1.15 13.77
C TYR A 271 6.33 -2.46 14.48
N ALA A 272 6.66 -3.61 13.90
CA ALA A 272 6.53 -4.89 14.58
C ALA A 272 7.43 -4.94 15.82
N GLY A 273 8.64 -4.39 15.73
CA GLY A 273 9.54 -4.32 16.87
C GLY A 273 9.05 -3.39 17.98
N PHE A 274 8.46 -2.25 17.63
CA PHE A 274 7.77 -1.39 18.58
C PHE A 274 6.59 -2.10 19.25
N ALA A 275 5.74 -2.76 18.45
CA ALA A 275 4.56 -3.47 18.92
C ALA A 275 4.92 -4.55 19.95
N LEU A 276 5.96 -5.34 19.67
CA LEU A 276 6.46 -6.37 20.59
C LEU A 276 7.06 -5.76 21.86
N TRP A 277 7.82 -4.67 21.73
CA TRP A 277 8.33 -3.95 22.89
C TRP A 277 7.20 -3.40 23.77
N PHE A 278 6.22 -2.75 23.17
CA PHE A 278 5.12 -2.13 23.91
C PHE A 278 4.28 -3.18 24.63
N GLY A 279 3.87 -4.25 23.92
CA GLY A 279 3.05 -5.32 24.51
C GLY A 279 3.70 -6.07 25.67
N GLU A 280 5.03 -6.13 25.74
CA GLU A 280 5.74 -6.79 26.86
C GLU A 280 5.88 -5.90 28.10
N TYR A 281 6.00 -4.57 27.91
CA TYR A 281 6.36 -3.64 28.99
C TYR A 281 5.22 -2.75 29.46
N GLU A 282 4.09 -2.74 28.76
CA GLU A 282 2.94 -1.92 29.13
C GLU A 282 2.43 -2.23 30.54
N ASP A 283 2.25 -3.51 30.87
CA ASP A 283 1.79 -3.98 32.19
C ASP A 283 2.79 -3.68 33.33
N ARG A 284 4.00 -3.19 33.02
CA ARG A 284 5.11 -2.99 33.96
C ARG A 284 5.39 -1.51 34.25
N ASN A 285 4.34 -0.69 34.37
CA ASN A 285 4.42 0.76 34.62
C ASN A 285 5.19 1.54 33.53
N LEU A 286 5.06 1.15 32.27
CA LEU A 286 5.56 1.97 31.16
C LEU A 286 4.67 3.20 31.01
N SER A 287 5.26 4.40 30.99
CA SER A 287 4.49 5.61 30.73
C SER A 287 3.98 5.61 29.29
N ILE A 288 2.67 5.68 29.10
CA ILE A 288 2.01 5.84 27.79
C ILE A 288 2.60 7.05 27.02
N GLY A 289 2.84 8.15 27.72
CA GLY A 289 3.48 9.33 27.13
C GLY A 289 4.87 9.04 26.54
N PHE A 290 5.68 8.22 27.22
CA PHE A 290 6.97 7.79 26.69
C PHE A 290 6.79 6.89 25.46
N ALA A 291 5.85 5.95 25.49
CA ALA A 291 5.57 5.07 24.35
C ALA A 291 5.15 5.86 23.10
N ILE A 292 4.29 6.87 23.26
CA ILE A 292 3.89 7.78 22.16
C ILE A 292 5.10 8.55 21.64
N VAL A 293 5.92 9.13 22.51
CA VAL A 293 7.12 9.89 22.09
C VAL A 293 8.09 8.98 21.33
N ALA A 294 8.31 7.75 21.80
CA ALA A 294 9.16 6.77 21.12
C ALA A 294 8.58 6.39 19.74
N LEU A 295 7.26 6.16 19.66
CA LEU A 295 6.56 5.87 18.41
C LEU A 295 6.63 7.05 17.43
N THR A 296 6.50 8.29 17.92
CA THR A 296 6.63 9.50 17.09
C THR A 296 8.05 9.68 16.58
N PHE A 297 9.07 9.42 17.41
CA PHE A 297 10.46 9.47 16.99
C PHE A 297 10.77 8.40 15.94
N LEU A 298 10.28 7.18 16.15
CA LEU A 298 10.32 6.08 15.17
C LEU A 298 9.69 6.50 13.84
N PHE A 299 8.48 7.09 13.89
CA PHE A 299 7.79 7.59 12.70
C PHE A 299 8.63 8.62 11.94
N PHE A 300 9.28 9.56 12.62
CA PHE A 300 10.11 10.57 11.95
C PHE A 300 11.36 9.99 11.30
N LEU A 301 12.02 9.01 11.93
CA LEU A 301 13.14 8.29 11.31
C LEU A 301 12.69 7.58 10.04
N LEU A 302 11.60 6.81 10.12
CA LEU A 302 11.05 6.10 8.96
C LEU A 302 10.52 7.05 7.89
N PHE A 303 9.91 8.18 8.27
CA PHE A 303 9.48 9.21 7.34
C PHE A 303 10.68 9.78 6.57
N LEU A 304 11.78 10.05 7.26
CA LEU A 304 13.02 10.51 6.62
C LEU A 304 13.62 9.42 5.72
N ALA A 305 13.61 8.15 6.15
CA ALA A 305 14.09 7.04 5.32
C ALA A 305 13.26 6.89 4.04
N VAL A 306 11.93 6.97 4.14
CA VAL A 306 11.05 6.70 3.01
C VAL A 306 10.96 7.88 2.04
N SER A 307 10.79 9.09 2.59
CA SER A 307 10.53 10.31 1.84
C SER A 307 11.80 11.11 1.53
N GLY A 308 12.85 10.99 2.36
CA GLY A 308 14.04 11.84 2.31
C GLY A 308 14.80 11.75 0.99
N PHE A 309 14.93 10.55 0.41
CA PHE A 309 15.57 10.37 -0.90
C PHE A 309 14.93 11.26 -1.98
N HIS A 310 13.60 11.24 -2.08
CA HIS A 310 12.85 11.98 -3.09
C HIS A 310 12.82 13.49 -2.77
N LEU A 311 12.68 13.83 -1.49
CA LEU A 311 12.61 15.20 -1.03
C LEU A 311 13.94 15.95 -1.22
N ILE A 312 15.06 15.32 -0.85
CA ILE A 312 16.40 15.92 -0.95
C ILE A 312 16.86 15.97 -2.40
N ARG A 313 16.66 14.89 -3.17
CA ARG A 313 17.10 14.84 -4.58
C ARG A 313 16.11 15.47 -5.56
N ARG A 314 14.97 15.94 -5.07
CA ARG A 314 13.92 16.62 -5.86
C ARG A 314 13.42 15.76 -7.02
N LEU A 315 13.32 14.45 -6.81
CA LEU A 315 12.88 13.48 -7.80
C LEU A 315 11.39 13.19 -7.61
N SER A 316 10.66 13.04 -8.72
CA SER A 316 9.27 12.60 -8.68
C SER A 316 9.20 11.10 -8.33
N PRO A 317 8.53 10.72 -7.23
CA PRO A 317 8.34 9.31 -6.89
C PRO A 317 7.44 8.64 -7.93
N ARG A 318 7.73 7.37 -8.25
CA ARG A 318 6.80 6.54 -9.02
C ARG A 318 5.66 6.09 -8.11
N ALA A 319 4.51 5.74 -8.70
CA ALA A 319 3.33 5.30 -7.96
C ALA A 319 3.63 4.18 -6.93
N LEU A 320 4.52 3.24 -7.27
CA LEU A 320 4.89 2.15 -6.36
C LEU A 320 5.85 2.56 -5.24
N ASP A 321 6.55 3.69 -5.37
CA ASP A 321 7.48 4.19 -4.34
C ASP A 321 6.74 4.90 -3.18
N VAL A 322 5.44 5.15 -3.35
CA VAL A 322 4.51 5.69 -2.35
C VAL A 322 4.12 4.65 -1.32
N SER A 323 4.17 3.36 -1.68
CA SER A 323 3.69 2.27 -0.82
C SER A 323 4.33 2.29 0.58
N PRO A 324 5.66 2.43 0.76
CA PRO A 324 6.24 2.50 2.10
C PRO A 324 5.87 3.79 2.86
N MET A 325 5.51 4.88 2.16
CA MET A 325 5.09 6.14 2.80
C MET A 325 3.71 5.97 3.44
N VAL A 326 2.80 5.34 2.68
CA VAL A 326 1.45 5.01 3.15
C VAL A 326 1.51 4.01 4.29
N TRP A 327 2.32 2.95 4.17
CA TRP A 327 2.49 1.98 5.26
C TRP A 327 3.05 2.62 6.53
N ASN A 328 4.01 3.56 6.41
CA ASN A 328 4.54 4.27 7.57
C ASN A 328 3.46 5.10 8.30
N ALA A 329 2.65 5.85 7.54
CA ALA A 329 1.55 6.62 8.13
C ALA A 329 0.45 5.72 8.69
N LEU A 330 0.06 4.67 7.97
CA LEU A 330 -1.00 3.75 8.35
C LEU A 330 -0.66 3.00 9.65
N LEU A 331 0.52 2.39 9.74
CA LEU A 331 0.93 1.63 10.91
C LEU A 331 1.07 2.52 12.13
N TYR A 332 1.58 3.75 11.98
CA TYR A 332 1.62 4.73 13.06
C TYR A 332 0.22 5.04 13.59
N VAL A 333 -0.74 5.36 12.72
CA VAL A 333 -2.11 5.69 13.14
C VAL A 333 -2.78 4.51 13.83
N ILE A 334 -2.63 3.31 13.29
CA ILE A 334 -3.20 2.09 13.90
C ILE A 334 -2.59 1.87 15.29
N ILE A 335 -1.27 1.75 15.38
CA ILE A 335 -0.59 1.42 16.64
C ILE A 335 -0.80 2.52 17.70
N SER A 336 -0.71 3.79 17.30
CA SER A 336 -0.92 4.90 18.24
C SER A 336 -2.34 4.91 18.82
N TYR A 337 -3.35 4.67 17.99
CA TYR A 337 -4.74 4.64 18.44
C TYR A 337 -5.06 3.36 19.21
N THR A 338 -5.02 2.20 18.53
CA THR A 338 -5.62 0.96 19.04
C THR A 338 -4.79 0.30 20.14
N TRP A 339 -3.48 0.46 20.13
CA TRP A 339 -2.61 -0.14 21.15
C TRP A 339 -2.30 0.94 22.19
N VAL A 340 -1.64 2.03 21.82
CA VAL A 340 -1.09 2.92 22.86
C VAL A 340 -2.14 3.79 23.57
N LEU A 341 -3.17 4.29 22.88
CA LEU A 341 -4.07 5.32 23.41
C LEU A 341 -5.48 4.83 23.81
N ASP A 342 -5.91 3.67 23.31
CA ASP A 342 -7.24 3.11 23.59
C ASP A 342 -7.26 2.22 24.85
N GLN A 343 -6.10 1.86 25.41
CA GLN A 343 -5.99 0.94 26.56
C GLN A 343 -6.42 1.58 27.89
N ASP A 344 -6.17 2.87 28.10
CA ASP A 344 -6.58 3.60 29.31
C ASP A 344 -7.77 4.51 28.99
N THR A 345 -8.97 3.93 29.06
CA THR A 345 -10.25 4.61 28.72
C THR A 345 -10.49 5.93 29.46
N GLY A 346 -9.78 6.25 30.56
CA GLY A 346 -10.00 7.48 31.35
C GLY A 346 -8.93 8.58 31.26
N ASN A 347 -7.65 8.28 30.99
CA ASN A 347 -6.57 9.29 31.15
C ASN A 347 -6.23 10.05 29.86
N PHE A 348 -6.37 9.40 28.70
CA PHE A 348 -5.94 9.97 27.40
C PHE A 348 -7.08 10.17 26.40
N GLU A 349 -8.35 10.01 26.81
CA GLU A 349 -9.53 10.19 25.95
C GLU A 349 -9.52 11.54 25.20
N ASN A 350 -9.15 12.62 25.88
CA ASN A 350 -9.08 13.97 25.29
C ASN A 350 -7.90 14.18 24.33
N TRP A 351 -6.93 13.26 24.27
CA TRP A 351 -5.67 13.41 23.53
C TRP A 351 -5.49 12.36 22.43
N ARG A 352 -6.47 11.45 22.23
CA ARG A 352 -6.34 10.29 21.32
C ARG A 352 -6.05 10.68 19.86
N ALA A 353 -6.57 11.80 19.39
CA ALA A 353 -6.39 12.22 18.00
C ALA A 353 -5.15 13.07 17.73
N ILE A 354 -4.48 13.59 18.77
CA ILE A 354 -3.37 14.54 18.62
C ILE A 354 -2.20 13.96 17.81
N PRO A 355 -1.76 12.70 18.03
CA PRO A 355 -0.69 12.10 17.22
C PRO A 355 -1.05 12.03 15.73
N THR A 356 -2.27 11.60 15.40
CA THR A 356 -2.76 11.48 14.02
C THR A 356 -2.97 12.85 13.37
N PHE A 357 -3.44 13.83 14.13
CA PHE A 357 -3.57 15.21 13.65
C PHE A 357 -2.20 15.85 13.38
N GLY A 358 -1.24 15.67 14.30
CA GLY A 358 0.15 16.10 14.12
C GLY A 358 0.83 15.44 12.91
N LEU A 359 0.57 14.16 12.68
CA LEU A 359 0.97 13.43 11.49
C LEU A 359 0.41 14.08 10.21
N GLY A 360 -0.86 14.45 10.23
CA GLY A 360 -1.52 15.15 9.12
C GLY A 360 -0.85 16.49 8.80
N ILE A 361 -0.59 17.30 9.83
CA ILE A 361 0.10 18.59 9.69
C ILE A 361 1.51 18.42 9.13
N THR A 362 2.29 17.45 9.64
CA THR A 362 3.66 17.23 9.15
C THR A 362 3.67 16.85 7.67
N HIS A 363 2.77 15.96 7.24
CA HIS A 363 2.63 15.59 5.83
C HIS A 363 2.22 16.79 4.96
N LEU A 364 1.27 17.62 5.40
CA LEU A 364 0.88 18.84 4.69
C LEU A 364 2.01 19.87 4.63
N LEU A 365 2.78 20.03 5.70
CA LEU A 365 3.95 20.90 5.74
C LEU A 365 4.98 20.46 4.69
N PHE A 366 5.34 19.18 4.66
CA PHE A 366 6.27 18.65 3.67
C PHE A 366 5.69 18.65 2.25
N ALA A 367 4.38 18.48 2.09
CA ALA A 367 3.69 18.65 0.81
C ALA A 367 3.84 20.09 0.30
N TYR A 368 3.60 21.09 1.15
CA TYR A 368 3.77 22.50 0.83
C TYR A 368 5.23 22.84 0.46
N LEU A 369 6.20 22.36 1.25
CA LEU A 369 7.63 22.55 0.97
C LEU A 369 8.03 21.91 -0.37
N SER A 370 7.54 20.69 -0.64
CA SER A 370 7.78 20.01 -1.91
C SER A 370 7.14 20.74 -3.09
N PHE A 371 5.94 21.29 -2.92
CA PHE A 371 5.23 22.06 -3.95
C PHE A 371 5.98 23.36 -4.29
N ARG A 372 6.44 24.08 -3.26
CA ARG A 372 7.22 25.32 -3.42
C ARG A 372 8.55 25.07 -4.14
N THR A 373 9.15 23.91 -3.91
CA THR A 373 10.46 23.56 -4.48
C THR A 373 10.34 23.07 -5.93
N ASN A 374 9.34 22.24 -6.24
CA ASN A 374 9.16 21.59 -7.55
C ASN A 374 7.75 21.82 -8.11
N ARG A 375 7.45 23.07 -8.48
CA ARG A 375 6.11 23.45 -8.97
C ARG A 375 5.73 22.78 -10.30
N ASN A 376 6.71 22.42 -11.14
CA ASN A 376 6.47 21.86 -12.46
C ASN A 376 6.03 20.38 -12.45
N GLN A 377 6.36 19.62 -11.39
CA GLN A 377 5.97 18.22 -11.24
C GLN A 377 5.58 17.94 -9.78
N PRO A 378 4.40 18.40 -9.33
CA PRO A 378 3.99 18.36 -7.93
C PRO A 378 3.53 16.96 -7.45
N VAL A 379 4.01 15.87 -8.07
CA VAL A 379 3.59 14.50 -7.77
C VAL A 379 3.83 14.14 -6.29
N MET A 380 5.03 14.44 -5.79
CA MET A 380 5.37 14.21 -4.38
C MET A 380 4.49 15.03 -3.43
N ALA A 381 4.22 16.29 -3.78
CA ALA A 381 3.39 17.18 -2.98
C ALA A 381 1.94 16.69 -2.93
N MET A 382 1.40 16.22 -4.06
CA MET A 382 0.06 15.63 -4.13
C MET A 382 -0.04 14.37 -3.28
N MET A 383 0.96 13.48 -3.34
CA MET A 383 0.98 12.23 -2.57
C MET A 383 1.09 12.48 -1.06
N LEU A 384 2.02 13.33 -0.62
CA LEU A 384 2.15 13.73 0.78
C LEU A 384 0.89 14.47 1.26
N GLY A 385 0.35 15.35 0.41
CA GLY A 385 -0.87 16.10 0.69
C GLY A 385 -2.07 15.19 0.90
N GLY A 386 -2.24 14.17 0.05
CA GLY A 386 -3.27 13.16 0.18
C GLY A 386 -3.17 12.37 1.49
N ILE A 387 -1.97 11.88 1.85
CA ILE A 387 -1.74 11.20 3.14
C ILE A 387 -2.10 12.14 4.30
N GLY A 388 -1.65 13.40 4.25
CA GLY A 388 -1.92 14.39 5.29
C GLY A 388 -3.41 14.70 5.47
N LEU A 389 -4.14 14.91 4.37
CA LEU A 389 -5.59 15.16 4.39
C LEU A 389 -6.38 13.96 4.93
N ILE A 390 -5.98 12.74 4.58
CA ILE A 390 -6.61 11.52 5.12
C ILE A 390 -6.36 11.42 6.62
N CYS A 391 -5.13 11.69 7.10
CA CYS A 391 -4.82 11.66 8.53
C CYS A 391 -5.63 12.71 9.30
N ILE A 392 -5.74 13.95 8.80
CA ILE A 392 -6.59 14.98 9.42
C ILE A 392 -8.07 14.52 9.44
N SER A 393 -8.54 13.93 8.35
CA SER A 393 -9.92 13.44 8.27
C SER A 393 -10.21 12.34 9.29
N ILE A 394 -9.29 11.38 9.46
CA ILE A 394 -9.42 10.28 10.42
C ILE A 394 -9.26 10.77 11.87
N SER A 395 -8.53 11.87 12.12
CA SER A 395 -8.38 12.42 13.46
C SER A 395 -9.71 12.88 14.10
N VAL A 396 -10.70 13.26 13.28
CA VAL A 396 -12.03 13.68 13.78
C VAL A 396 -12.81 12.53 14.44
N PRO A 397 -13.06 11.38 13.77
CA PRO A 397 -13.71 10.23 14.38
C PRO A 397 -12.90 9.56 15.49
N MET A 398 -11.59 9.84 15.58
CA MET A 398 -10.78 9.36 16.70
C MET A 398 -10.95 10.17 17.99
N GLN A 399 -11.37 11.45 17.89
CA GLN A 399 -11.46 12.35 19.05
C GLN A 399 -12.88 12.50 19.59
N PHE A 400 -13.86 12.43 18.69
CA PHE A 400 -15.22 12.84 18.96
C PHE A 400 -16.18 11.69 18.75
N ASP A 401 -17.10 11.53 19.70
CA ASP A 401 -18.24 10.64 19.61
C ASP A 401 -19.56 11.42 19.59
N GLY A 402 -20.63 10.79 19.12
CA GLY A 402 -21.98 11.37 19.15
C GLY A 402 -22.15 12.60 18.24
N TYR A 403 -22.72 13.69 18.77
CA TYR A 403 -23.02 14.88 17.96
C TYR A 403 -21.81 15.73 17.54
N PRO A 404 -20.79 15.95 18.39
CA PRO A 404 -19.55 16.61 17.96
C PRO A 404 -18.87 15.93 16.76
N LEU A 405 -18.93 14.59 16.69
CA LEU A 405 -18.44 13.82 15.53
C LEU A 405 -19.10 14.26 14.22
N LEU A 406 -20.42 14.45 14.24
CA LEU A 406 -21.18 14.87 13.06
C LEU A 406 -20.80 16.26 12.60
N ILE A 407 -20.63 17.21 13.53
CA ILE A 407 -20.17 18.57 13.21
C ILE A 407 -18.80 18.50 12.55
N GLY A 408 -17.87 17.76 13.16
CA GLY A 408 -16.51 17.62 12.63
C GLY A 408 -16.49 16.97 11.25
N MET A 409 -17.16 15.84 11.07
CA MET A 409 -17.13 15.08 9.82
C MET A 409 -17.87 15.77 8.69
N SER A 410 -19.02 16.40 8.95
CA SER A 410 -19.73 17.18 7.93
C SER A 410 -18.93 18.40 7.49
N THR A 411 -18.26 19.09 8.42
CA THR A 411 -17.39 20.24 8.12
C THR A 411 -16.16 19.80 7.32
N ASN A 412 -15.52 18.70 7.70
CA ASN A 412 -14.39 18.13 6.97
C ASN A 412 -14.80 17.69 5.56
N ALA A 413 -15.95 17.02 5.41
CA ALA A 413 -16.46 16.58 4.11
C ALA A 413 -16.78 17.77 3.18
N ALA A 414 -17.42 18.82 3.70
CA ALA A 414 -17.69 20.04 2.95
C ALA A 414 -16.40 20.75 2.52
N PHE A 415 -15.40 20.82 3.41
CA PHE A 415 -14.08 21.37 3.09
C PHE A 415 -13.39 20.58 1.97
N LEU A 416 -13.33 19.25 2.09
CA LEU A 416 -12.72 18.37 1.09
C LEU A 416 -13.45 18.46 -0.26
N LEU A 417 -14.78 18.56 -0.27
CA LEU A 417 -15.53 18.75 -1.49
C LEU A 417 -15.20 20.10 -2.14
N GLY A 418 -15.16 21.18 -1.36
CA GLY A 418 -14.74 22.49 -1.84
C GLY A 418 -13.33 22.48 -2.45
N LEU A 419 -12.39 21.80 -1.76
CA LEU A 419 -11.02 21.61 -2.24
C LEU A 419 -10.98 20.76 -3.53
N SER A 420 -11.82 19.73 -3.64
CA SER A 420 -11.89 18.88 -4.83
C SER A 420 -12.30 19.65 -6.07
N VAL A 421 -13.23 20.61 -5.93
CA VAL A 421 -13.70 21.48 -7.00
C VAL A 421 -12.61 22.50 -7.37
N TYR A 422 -11.94 23.08 -6.36
CA TYR A 422 -10.85 24.03 -6.57
C TYR A 422 -9.65 23.39 -7.29
N LEU A 423 -9.28 22.16 -6.88
CA LEU A 423 -8.14 21.42 -7.44
C LEU A 423 -8.52 20.55 -8.66
N LYS A 424 -9.81 20.45 -9.01
CA LYS A 424 -10.34 19.55 -10.04
C LYS A 424 -9.83 18.11 -9.89
N SER A 425 -9.86 17.58 -8.66
CA SER A 425 -9.37 16.22 -8.32
C SER A 425 -10.52 15.29 -7.95
N ASP A 426 -10.76 14.28 -8.78
CA ASP A 426 -11.82 13.29 -8.56
C ASP A 426 -11.58 12.48 -7.29
N GLU A 427 -10.32 12.24 -6.93
CA GLU A 427 -9.93 11.51 -5.72
C GLU A 427 -10.40 12.23 -4.46
N LEU A 428 -10.18 13.55 -4.37
CA LEU A 428 -10.66 14.34 -3.22
C LEU A 428 -12.19 14.38 -3.15
N LYS A 429 -12.86 14.39 -4.31
CA LYS A 429 -14.32 14.33 -4.40
C LYS A 429 -14.84 13.00 -3.87
N PHE A 430 -14.22 11.88 -4.24
CA PHE A 430 -14.55 10.55 -3.70
C PHE A 430 -14.37 10.50 -2.18
N ILE A 431 -13.27 11.02 -1.64
CA ILE A 431 -13.01 11.04 -0.19
C ILE A 431 -14.05 11.91 0.54
N ALA A 432 -14.42 13.07 -0.03
CA ALA A 432 -15.46 13.93 0.52
C ALA A 432 -16.82 13.23 0.57
N LEU A 433 -17.20 12.52 -0.50
CA LEU A 433 -18.45 11.75 -0.55
C LEU A 433 -18.45 10.61 0.47
N ILE A 434 -17.35 9.85 0.60
CA ILE A 434 -17.21 8.81 1.63
C ILE A 434 -17.36 9.43 3.04
N SER A 435 -16.76 10.59 3.27
CA SER A 435 -16.87 11.29 4.57
C SER A 435 -18.30 11.75 4.87
N PHE A 436 -19.04 12.21 3.86
CA PHE A 436 -20.46 12.52 4.01
C PHE A 436 -21.30 11.27 4.30
N ILE A 437 -21.07 10.17 3.57
CA ILE A 437 -21.76 8.89 3.80
C ILE A 437 -21.51 8.42 5.24
N PHE A 438 -20.25 8.47 5.70
CA PHE A 438 -19.89 8.13 7.07
C PHE A 438 -20.65 8.99 8.11
N ALA A 439 -20.78 10.30 7.88
CA ALA A 439 -21.55 11.19 8.75
C ALA A 439 -23.05 10.84 8.76
N VAL A 440 -23.63 10.49 7.60
CA VAL A 440 -25.04 10.01 7.54
C VAL A 440 -25.22 8.74 8.34
N VAL A 441 -24.35 7.74 8.15
CA VAL A 441 -24.41 6.46 8.90
C VAL A 441 -24.25 6.71 10.39
N SER A 442 -23.27 7.54 10.79
CA SER A 442 -23.03 7.88 12.19
C SER A 442 -24.24 8.54 12.84
N LEU A 443 -24.94 9.43 12.12
CA LEU A 443 -26.14 10.10 12.64
C LEU A 443 -27.27 9.12 12.94
N VAL A 444 -27.43 8.08 12.12
CA VAL A 444 -28.44 7.03 12.32
C VAL A 444 -28.08 6.14 13.51
N SER A 445 -26.79 5.92 13.77
CA SER A 445 -26.30 5.10 14.88
C SER A 445 -26.40 5.79 16.25
N ILE A 446 -26.55 7.11 16.32
CA ILE A 446 -26.62 7.83 17.60
C ILE A 446 -27.96 7.57 18.29
N ASN A 447 -27.89 6.95 19.47
CA ASN A 447 -29.06 6.70 20.30
C ASN A 447 -29.74 8.02 20.72
N PRO A 448 -31.02 8.23 20.39
CA PRO A 448 -31.70 9.50 20.60
C PRO A 448 -32.12 9.78 22.06
N ILE A 449 -31.96 8.79 22.95
CA ILE A 449 -32.64 8.74 24.26
C ILE A 449 -31.85 9.49 25.36
N GLY A 450 -30.54 9.73 25.18
CA GLY A 450 -29.67 10.27 26.24
C GLY A 450 -29.20 11.73 26.09
N SER A 451 -29.55 12.42 25.01
CA SER A 451 -28.95 13.73 24.69
C SER A 451 -29.83 14.92 25.06
N SER A 452 -29.22 15.99 25.59
CA SER A 452 -29.94 17.24 25.92
C SER A 452 -30.79 17.74 24.76
N TYR A 453 -32.02 18.15 25.06
CA TYR A 453 -33.09 18.51 24.12
C TYR A 453 -32.70 19.52 23.01
N ALA A 454 -31.62 20.31 23.17
CA ALA A 454 -31.20 21.32 22.21
C ALA A 454 -30.06 20.89 21.25
N VAL A 455 -29.21 19.93 21.63
CA VAL A 455 -27.95 19.65 20.89
C VAL A 455 -28.21 18.84 19.62
N ARG A 456 -29.16 17.91 19.67
CA ARG A 456 -29.54 17.08 18.53
C ARG A 456 -30.11 17.86 17.32
N PRO A 457 -31.12 18.74 17.47
CA PRO A 457 -31.64 19.50 16.32
C PRO A 457 -30.62 20.47 15.75
N LEU A 458 -29.80 21.10 16.59
CA LEU A 458 -28.78 22.05 16.14
C LEU A 458 -27.71 21.38 15.27
N THR A 459 -27.27 20.18 15.67
CA THR A 459 -26.24 19.43 14.94
C THR A 459 -26.75 18.84 13.63
N THR A 460 -28.00 18.37 13.59
CA THR A 460 -28.63 17.94 12.34
C THR A 460 -28.90 19.11 11.40
N LEU A 461 -29.32 20.29 11.90
CA LEU A 461 -29.42 21.51 11.10
C LEU A 461 -28.07 21.91 10.50
N TRP A 462 -27.00 21.87 11.28
CA TRP A 462 -25.65 22.15 10.80
C TRP A 462 -25.26 21.22 9.65
N PHE A 463 -25.54 19.93 9.80
CA PHE A 463 -25.23 18.95 8.78
C PHE A 463 -26.04 19.18 7.49
N ILE A 464 -27.35 19.41 7.61
CA ILE A 464 -28.22 19.73 6.47
C ILE A 464 -27.75 21.00 5.76
N PHE A 465 -27.42 22.04 6.52
CA PHE A 465 -26.87 23.29 5.99
C PHE A 465 -25.61 23.05 5.16
N LEU A 466 -24.65 22.26 5.67
CA LEU A 466 -23.42 21.95 4.94
C LEU A 466 -23.66 21.12 3.67
N LEU A 467 -24.64 20.23 3.64
CA LEU A 467 -25.01 19.50 2.42
C LEU A 467 -25.59 20.44 1.35
N TYR A 468 -26.51 21.34 1.72
CA TYR A 468 -27.05 22.34 0.79
C TYR A 468 -25.98 23.33 0.32
N LEU A 469 -25.12 23.80 1.23
CA LEU A 469 -23.99 24.67 0.89
C LEU A 469 -23.05 23.98 -0.11
N SER A 470 -22.71 22.72 0.16
CA SER A 470 -21.89 21.88 -0.71
C SER A 470 -22.52 21.68 -2.09
N LEU A 471 -23.84 21.46 -2.15
CA LEU A 471 -24.60 21.32 -3.40
C LEU A 471 -24.58 22.61 -4.24
N ILE A 472 -24.83 23.76 -3.61
CA ILE A 472 -24.81 25.07 -4.27
C ILE A 472 -23.40 25.38 -4.79
N PHE A 473 -22.39 25.19 -3.94
CA PHE A 473 -21.00 25.42 -4.30
C PHE A 473 -20.57 24.52 -5.46
N TYR A 474 -20.88 23.22 -5.37
CA TYR A 474 -20.57 22.25 -6.43
C TYR A 474 -21.22 22.65 -7.75
N ASN A 475 -22.53 22.93 -7.76
CA ASN A 475 -23.25 23.31 -8.98
C ASN A 475 -22.74 24.60 -9.63
N LYS A 476 -22.24 25.54 -8.83
CA LYS A 476 -21.69 26.81 -9.34
C LYS A 476 -20.33 26.65 -10.03
N TYR A 477 -19.53 25.66 -9.63
CA TYR A 477 -18.12 25.55 -10.03
C TYR A 477 -17.74 24.22 -10.70
N LYS A 478 -18.72 23.34 -11.00
CA LYS A 478 -18.49 21.99 -11.56
C LYS A 478 -18.03 21.92 -13.02
N ASP A 479 -17.60 23.01 -13.67
CA ASP A 479 -17.30 23.11 -15.11
C ASP A 479 -16.57 21.87 -15.71
N GLY A 480 -17.34 20.90 -16.23
CA GLY A 480 -16.86 19.63 -16.81
C GLY A 480 -16.31 18.59 -15.82
N PHE A 481 -16.23 18.91 -14.53
CA PHE A 481 -15.66 18.10 -13.46
C PHE A 481 -16.77 17.29 -12.75
N SER A 482 -17.35 16.30 -13.44
CA SER A 482 -18.49 15.52 -12.95
C SER A 482 -18.16 14.04 -12.72
N LEU A 483 -18.71 13.46 -11.64
CA LEU A 483 -18.63 12.02 -11.42
C LEU A 483 -19.86 11.36 -12.07
N ARG A 484 -19.68 10.61 -13.14
CA ARG A 484 -20.82 9.98 -13.86
C ARG A 484 -21.09 8.59 -13.31
N VAL A 485 -22.37 8.27 -13.11
CA VAL A 485 -22.82 6.96 -12.57
C VAL A 485 -22.46 5.80 -13.51
N ALA A 486 -22.47 6.03 -14.83
CA ALA A 486 -21.93 5.12 -15.83
C ALA A 486 -21.41 5.90 -17.05
N ALA A 487 -20.20 5.56 -17.51
CA ALA A 487 -19.68 6.05 -18.78
C ALA A 487 -20.23 5.17 -19.91
N ILE A 488 -21.00 5.76 -20.82
CA ILE A 488 -21.43 5.06 -22.03
C ILE A 488 -20.21 4.94 -22.94
N PRO A 489 -19.82 3.73 -23.39
CA PRO A 489 -18.78 3.57 -24.41
C PRO A 489 -19.08 4.35 -25.69
N GLU A 490 -18.07 4.97 -26.30
CA GLU A 490 -18.24 5.83 -27.49
C GLU A 490 -18.94 5.14 -28.68
N TRP A 491 -18.83 3.81 -28.79
CA TRP A 491 -19.49 3.02 -29.83
C TRP A 491 -21.02 2.93 -29.71
N ILE A 492 -21.61 3.31 -28.57
CA ILE A 492 -23.07 3.45 -28.41
C ILE A 492 -23.53 4.86 -28.84
N VAL A 493 -22.64 5.85 -28.79
CA VAL A 493 -22.96 7.26 -29.07
C VAL A 493 -22.86 7.58 -30.57
N SER A 494 -22.20 6.74 -31.37
CA SER A 494 -22.04 6.95 -32.82
C SER A 494 -23.28 6.60 -33.66
N GLN A 495 -24.38 6.16 -33.05
CA GLN A 495 -25.65 6.04 -33.77
C GLN A 495 -26.42 7.35 -33.65
N GLU A 496 -26.56 8.04 -34.78
CA GLU A 496 -27.25 9.34 -34.95
C GLU A 496 -28.72 9.35 -34.49
N ASP A 497 -29.29 8.20 -34.11
CA ASP A 497 -30.62 8.08 -33.51
C ASP A 497 -30.58 7.19 -32.27
N LEU A 498 -30.29 7.79 -31.10
CA LEU A 498 -30.67 7.17 -29.83
C LEU A 498 -32.20 7.04 -29.79
N ASP A 499 -32.67 5.81 -29.99
CA ASP A 499 -34.09 5.46 -29.99
C ASP A 499 -34.81 6.04 -28.75
N ARG A 500 -36.11 6.35 -28.87
CA ARG A 500 -36.90 6.99 -27.80
C ARG A 500 -36.84 6.22 -26.47
N ASN A 501 -36.60 4.91 -26.54
CA ASN A 501 -36.43 4.01 -25.40
C ASN A 501 -35.02 3.99 -24.78
N TYR A 502 -33.99 4.54 -25.42
CA TYR A 502 -32.63 4.64 -24.83
C TYR A 502 -32.27 6.07 -24.39
N ARG A 503 -33.09 7.07 -24.75
CA ARG A 503 -32.95 8.46 -24.28
C ARG A 503 -33.00 8.63 -22.77
N TRP A 504 -33.79 7.82 -22.06
CA TRP A 504 -33.82 7.87 -20.59
C TRP A 504 -32.50 7.36 -20.00
N LEU A 505 -31.89 6.33 -20.61
CA LEU A 505 -30.58 5.80 -20.22
C LEU A 505 -29.48 6.85 -20.43
N TYR A 506 -29.50 7.56 -21.57
CA TYR A 506 -28.61 8.69 -21.83
C TYR A 506 -28.84 9.83 -20.82
N ARG A 507 -30.09 10.15 -20.49
CA ARG A 507 -30.41 11.20 -19.51
C ARG A 507 -29.92 10.82 -18.10
N VAL A 508 -30.15 9.58 -17.66
CA VAL A 508 -29.68 9.07 -16.35
C VAL A 508 -28.15 9.08 -16.25
N THR A 509 -27.45 8.77 -17.34
CA THR A 509 -25.97 8.77 -17.40
C THR A 509 -25.35 10.16 -17.55
N THR A 510 -26.13 11.17 -17.97
CA THR A 510 -25.69 12.58 -17.96
C THR A 510 -25.73 13.25 -16.58
N TYR A 511 -26.43 12.66 -15.59
CA TYR A 511 -26.48 13.24 -14.25
C TYR A 511 -25.24 12.92 -13.43
N ASP A 512 -24.80 13.93 -12.69
CA ASP A 512 -23.66 13.86 -11.80
C ASP A 512 -24.03 13.16 -10.50
N ALA A 513 -23.37 12.04 -10.22
CA ALA A 513 -23.58 11.24 -9.01
C ALA A 513 -23.40 12.07 -7.74
N THR A 514 -22.47 13.03 -7.77
CA THR A 514 -22.18 13.94 -6.64
C THR A 514 -23.37 14.84 -6.35
N GLN A 515 -23.97 15.41 -7.41
CA GLN A 515 -25.12 16.29 -7.30
C GLN A 515 -26.35 15.52 -6.81
N ILE A 516 -26.59 14.33 -7.38
CA ILE A 516 -27.69 13.45 -6.95
C ILE A 516 -27.53 13.10 -5.47
N PHE A 517 -26.33 12.66 -5.05
CA PHE A 517 -26.07 12.28 -3.67
C PHE A 517 -26.34 13.43 -2.69
N LEU A 518 -25.80 14.63 -2.96
CA LEU A 518 -25.97 15.79 -2.09
C LEU A 518 -27.44 16.22 -2.00
N LEU A 519 -28.15 16.21 -3.12
CA LEU A 519 -29.56 16.58 -3.18
C LEU A 519 -30.45 15.55 -2.47
N LEU A 520 -30.24 14.26 -2.73
CA LEU A 520 -30.99 13.19 -2.07
C LEU A 520 -30.74 13.19 -0.56
N SER A 521 -29.48 13.28 -0.14
CA SER A 521 -29.11 13.25 1.29
C SER A 521 -29.62 14.47 2.05
N SER A 522 -29.51 15.68 1.48
CA SER A 522 -29.99 16.91 2.13
C SER A 522 -31.50 16.90 2.33
N ASN A 523 -32.27 16.50 1.32
CA ASN A 523 -33.71 16.42 1.45
C ASN A 523 -34.14 15.28 2.40
N PHE A 524 -33.54 14.09 2.26
CA PHE A 524 -33.81 12.95 3.14
C PHE A 524 -33.64 13.33 4.61
N LEU A 525 -32.49 13.93 4.97
CA LEU A 525 -32.21 14.35 6.34
C LEU A 525 -33.14 15.46 6.82
N SER A 526 -33.56 16.38 5.95
CA SER A 526 -34.52 17.44 6.29
C SER A 526 -35.87 16.86 6.72
N ILE A 527 -36.40 15.88 5.97
CA ILE A 527 -37.66 15.22 6.31
C ILE A 527 -37.50 14.37 7.55
N TRP A 528 -36.42 13.59 7.62
CA TRP A 528 -36.14 12.72 8.75
C TRP A 528 -36.10 13.52 10.06
N MET A 529 -35.45 14.67 10.03
CA MET A 529 -35.37 15.58 11.16
C MET A 529 -36.73 16.22 11.50
N LEU A 530 -37.48 16.69 10.50
CA LEU A 530 -38.80 17.29 10.72
C LEU A 530 -39.83 16.28 11.24
N SER A 531 -39.76 15.04 10.76
CA SER A 531 -40.52 13.88 11.25
C SER A 531 -40.24 13.59 12.74
N ILE A 532 -38.97 13.63 13.14
CA ILE A 532 -38.58 13.45 14.55
C ILE A 532 -39.08 14.59 15.44
N GLU A 533 -38.88 15.85 15.04
CA GLU A 533 -39.30 17.00 15.85
C GLU A 533 -40.83 17.09 15.96
N PHE A 534 -41.56 16.76 14.88
CA PHE A 534 -43.01 16.65 14.93
C PHE A 534 -43.46 15.54 15.88
N GLY A 535 -42.83 14.36 15.81
CA GLY A 535 -43.09 13.27 16.74
C GLY A 535 -42.91 13.69 18.20
N ARG A 536 -41.85 14.46 18.50
CA ARG A 536 -41.63 15.02 19.85
C ARG A 536 -42.65 16.07 20.24
N PHE A 537 -43.05 16.95 19.32
CA PHE A 537 -44.07 17.96 19.59
C PHE A 537 -45.39 17.32 20.02
N ILE A 538 -45.81 16.27 19.33
CA ILE A 538 -47.01 15.49 19.68
C ILE A 538 -46.84 14.85 21.07
N GLU A 539 -45.70 14.21 21.33
CA GLU A 539 -45.40 13.58 22.63
C GLU A 539 -45.39 14.61 23.78
N SER A 540 -44.92 15.83 23.53
CA SER A 540 -44.94 16.92 24.52
C SER A 540 -46.34 17.48 24.81
N GLN A 541 -47.25 17.43 23.82
CA GLN A 541 -48.65 17.82 24.02
C GLN A 541 -49.50 16.69 24.61
N ALA A 542 -49.17 15.44 24.35
CA ALA A 542 -49.92 14.26 24.77
C ALA A 542 -49.31 13.66 26.05
N SER A 543 -49.38 14.38 27.18
CA SER A 543 -48.73 13.93 28.43
C SER A 543 -49.46 12.81 29.20
N SER A 544 -50.46 12.17 28.62
CA SER A 544 -51.05 10.91 29.13
C SER A 544 -52.00 10.34 28.08
N VAL A 545 -51.84 9.06 27.71
CA VAL A 545 -52.79 8.13 27.03
C VAL A 545 -52.09 7.36 25.88
N ASP A 546 -52.39 6.06 25.78
CA ASP A 546 -52.03 5.07 24.74
C ASP A 546 -52.20 5.53 23.27
N THR A 547 -52.82 6.68 23.03
CA THR A 547 -53.05 7.25 21.70
C THR A 547 -51.84 8.02 21.16
N ALA A 548 -50.87 8.41 21.99
CA ALA A 548 -49.70 9.17 21.57
C ALA A 548 -48.90 8.48 20.46
N ASP A 549 -48.74 7.15 20.54
CA ASP A 549 -48.03 6.37 19.53
C ASP A 549 -48.77 6.33 18.19
N GLN A 550 -50.11 6.24 18.20
CA GLN A 550 -50.91 6.24 16.97
C GLN A 550 -50.80 7.57 16.20
N TRP A 551 -50.85 8.71 16.90
CA TRP A 551 -50.67 10.03 16.29
C TRP A 551 -49.26 10.24 15.75
N LYS A 552 -48.24 9.63 16.38
CA LYS A 552 -46.86 9.63 15.91
C LYS A 552 -46.73 8.92 14.57
N PHE A 553 -47.26 7.71 14.41
CA PHE A 553 -47.20 6.99 13.14
C PHE A 553 -48.01 7.68 12.01
N LEU A 554 -49.18 8.24 12.34
CA LEU A 554 -50.02 8.96 11.38
C LEU A 554 -49.37 10.25 10.87
N SER A 555 -48.74 11.01 11.76
CA SER A 555 -48.08 12.26 11.39
C SER A 555 -46.82 12.05 10.56
N ILE A 556 -46.01 11.04 10.91
CA ILE A 556 -44.85 10.63 10.12
C ILE A 556 -45.29 10.29 8.70
N THR A 557 -46.36 9.50 8.53
CA THR A 557 -46.86 9.11 7.20
C THR A 557 -47.42 10.29 6.41
N VAL A 558 -48.14 11.23 7.02
CA VAL A 558 -48.60 12.46 6.36
C VAL A 558 -47.43 13.34 5.90
N LEU A 559 -46.37 13.43 6.72
CA LEU A 559 -45.16 14.17 6.36
C LEU A 559 -44.43 13.57 5.16
N TRP A 560 -44.26 12.25 5.15
CA TRP A 560 -43.68 11.54 4.01
C TRP A 560 -44.54 11.67 2.75
N ALA A 561 -45.86 11.61 2.88
CA ALA A 561 -46.78 11.81 1.76
C ALA A 561 -46.67 13.24 1.21
N GLY A 562 -46.68 14.26 2.07
CA GLY A 562 -46.53 15.67 1.68
C GLY A 562 -45.19 15.94 0.98
N TYR A 563 -44.10 15.37 1.52
CA TYR A 563 -42.78 15.47 0.90
C TYR A 563 -42.71 14.77 -0.47
N SER A 564 -43.20 13.53 -0.57
CA SER A 564 -43.26 12.81 -1.85
C SER A 564 -44.06 13.59 -2.89
N THR A 565 -45.14 14.24 -2.46
CA THR A 565 -45.97 15.09 -3.33
C THR A 565 -45.21 16.33 -3.78
N LEU A 566 -44.47 16.99 -2.87
CA LEU A 566 -43.65 18.15 -3.19
C LEU A 566 -42.48 17.83 -4.13
N LEU A 567 -41.83 16.67 -3.99
CA LEU A 567 -40.81 16.23 -4.95
C LEU A 567 -41.39 16.06 -6.35
N ILE A 568 -42.52 15.35 -6.45
CA ILE A 568 -43.23 15.14 -7.70
C ILE A 568 -43.60 16.47 -8.34
N ILE A 569 -44.04 17.46 -7.56
CA ILE A 569 -44.39 18.81 -8.04
C ILE A 569 -43.13 19.60 -8.45
N ALA A 570 -42.03 19.49 -7.70
CA ALA A 570 -40.78 20.20 -7.96
C ALA A 570 -40.01 19.65 -9.16
N GLY A 571 -40.43 18.51 -9.73
CA GLY A 571 -39.77 17.88 -10.87
C GLY A 571 -38.38 17.33 -10.55
N VAL A 572 -38.13 17.05 -9.27
CA VAL A 572 -36.97 16.32 -8.75
C VAL A 572 -37.35 14.85 -8.68
#